data_AF-A0A3E2YGN1-F1
#
_entry.id   AF-A0A3E2YGN1-F1
#
_cell.length_a   1.000
_cell.length_b   1.000
_cell.length_c   1.000
_cell.angle_alpha   90.00
_cell.angle_beta   90.00
_cell.angle_gamma   90.00
#
_symmetry.space_group_name_H-M   'P 1'
#
loop_
_entity.id
_entity.type
_entity.pdbx_description
1 polymer ?
#
loop_
_entity_poly.entity_id
_entity_poly.type
_entity_poly.pdbx_seq_one_letter_code
_entity_poly.pdbx_strand_id
1 'polypeptide(L)'
;MPPGAHSIALVGTRMAGLRPVVNDEQLALLRILVDRRRSLGEDHTRMVSQLHQLLLELIPGGAMKSLSAAQAKVLLATVRPRDAVGKARRRVAAELIGDLERVYRRSKDADKELTELVASTGTTLMDLHGIGPSGVARLLVEVSDITRFPNRAHFASWNGTAPIDASSGEQVRHRLSVPGTGRSTGCCTSWPPSSCAIPPKDAPTSTARRPPARHRWKRCTP
;
A
#
# COMPACT_ATOMS: atom_id res chain seq x y z
N MET A 1 -6.20 -8.58 32.86
CA MET A 1 -7.46 -7.87 32.53
C MET A 1 -7.17 -6.93 31.38
N PRO A 2 -7.78 -7.08 30.19
CA PRO A 2 -7.40 -6.29 29.02
C PRO A 2 -7.89 -4.84 29.21
N PRO A 3 -7.03 -3.83 28.99
CA PRO A 3 -7.44 -2.42 29.03
C PRO A 3 -8.29 -2.14 27.78
N GLY A 4 -9.62 -2.14 27.90
CA GLY A 4 -10.46 -1.83 26.74
C GLY A 4 -11.95 -1.78 27.01
N ALA A 5 -12.53 -2.79 27.68
CA ALA A 5 -13.99 -2.88 27.80
C ALA A 5 -14.60 -1.74 28.65
N HIS A 6 -13.97 -1.40 29.78
CA HIS A 6 -14.45 -0.34 30.67
C HIS A 6 -14.33 1.05 30.04
N SER A 7 -13.21 1.33 29.36
CA SER A 7 -12.97 2.60 28.68
C SER A 7 -13.97 2.84 27.54
N ILE A 8 -14.30 1.80 26.77
CA ILE A 8 -15.28 1.88 25.68
C ILE A 8 -16.70 2.10 26.25
N ALA A 9 -17.08 1.39 27.31
CA ALA A 9 -18.36 1.58 27.98
C ALA A 9 -18.51 2.98 28.62
N LEU A 10 -17.42 3.53 29.14
CA LEU A 10 -17.39 4.84 29.78
C LEU A 10 -17.47 5.98 28.75
N VAL A 11 -16.89 5.80 27.56
CA VAL A 11 -17.11 6.68 26.41
C VAL A 11 -18.55 6.59 25.93
N GLY A 12 -19.10 5.36 25.83
CA GLY A 12 -20.48 5.09 25.46
C GLY A 12 -21.54 5.77 26.33
N THR A 13 -21.22 5.99 27.61
CA THR A 13 -22.14 6.54 28.62
C THR A 13 -21.95 8.02 28.89
N ARG A 14 -20.74 8.57 28.70
CA ARG A 14 -20.42 9.98 29.00
C ARG A 14 -20.43 10.90 27.79
N MET A 15 -20.30 10.38 26.58
CA MET A 15 -20.30 11.21 25.36
C MET A 15 -21.69 11.31 24.76
N ALA A 16 -22.27 12.51 24.77
CA ALA A 16 -23.47 12.82 24.00
C ALA A 16 -23.14 12.86 22.50
N GLY A 17 -24.07 12.42 21.65
CA GLY A 17 -23.91 12.44 20.19
C GLY A 17 -23.22 11.21 19.58
N LEU A 18 -23.06 10.12 20.33
CA LEU A 18 -22.64 8.84 19.76
C LEU A 18 -23.73 8.28 18.85
N ARG A 19 -23.39 8.07 17.58
CA ARG A 19 -24.32 7.55 16.59
C ARG A 19 -24.53 6.04 16.80
N PRO A 20 -25.77 5.52 16.73
CA PRO A 20 -26.03 4.09 16.84
C PRO A 20 -25.28 3.31 15.76
N VAL A 21 -24.75 2.15 16.14
CA VAL A 21 -24.14 1.20 15.20
C VAL A 21 -25.25 0.65 14.33
N VAL A 22 -25.30 1.08 13.07
CA VAL A 22 -26.21 0.51 12.08
C VAL A 22 -25.58 -0.78 11.57
N ASN A 23 -26.32 -1.89 11.64
CA ASN A 23 -25.90 -3.14 11.03
C ASN A 23 -26.17 -3.06 9.53
N ASP A 24 -25.14 -2.71 8.78
CA ASP A 24 -25.17 -2.68 7.33
C ASP A 24 -24.61 -4.00 6.80
N GLU A 25 -25.52 -4.89 6.39
CA GLU A 25 -25.18 -6.22 5.88
C GLU A 25 -24.29 -6.14 4.62
N GLN A 26 -24.50 -5.14 3.77
CA GLN A 26 -23.71 -4.95 2.55
C GLN A 26 -22.28 -4.53 2.88
N LEU A 27 -22.09 -3.66 3.86
CA LEU A 27 -20.75 -3.30 4.37
C LEU A 27 -20.06 -4.49 5.06
N ALA A 28 -20.80 -5.32 5.77
CA ALA A 28 -20.25 -6.53 6.40
C ALA A 28 -19.75 -7.53 5.33
N LEU A 29 -20.53 -7.76 4.27
CA LEU A 29 -20.15 -8.58 3.13
C LEU A 29 -18.91 -8.02 2.41
N LEU A 30 -18.91 -6.72 2.09
CA LEU A 30 -17.77 -6.04 1.47
C LEU A 30 -16.50 -6.20 2.31
N ARG A 31 -16.61 -6.08 3.64
CA ARG A 31 -15.46 -6.24 4.54
C ARG A 31 -14.84 -7.62 4.45
N ILE A 32 -15.66 -8.67 4.49
CA ILE A 32 -15.19 -10.06 4.39
C ILE A 32 -14.43 -10.27 3.08
N LEU A 33 -14.99 -9.80 1.97
CA LEU A 33 -14.40 -10.01 0.64
C LEU A 33 -13.13 -9.18 0.41
N VAL A 34 -13.08 -7.94 0.88
CA VAL A 34 -11.88 -7.09 0.80
C VAL A 34 -10.74 -7.69 1.60
N ASP A 35 -11.01 -8.14 2.84
CA ASP A 35 -9.99 -8.76 3.68
C ASP A 35 -9.52 -10.10 3.07
N ARG A 36 -10.43 -10.87 2.47
CA ARG A 36 -10.06 -12.08 1.73
C ARG A 36 -9.17 -11.75 0.53
N ARG A 37 -9.53 -10.76 -0.27
CA ARG A 37 -8.75 -10.34 -1.46
C ARG A 37 -7.35 -9.86 -1.08
N ARG A 38 -7.23 -9.15 0.04
CA ARG A 38 -5.94 -8.75 0.63
C ARG A 38 -5.11 -9.97 1.00
N SER A 39 -5.69 -10.92 1.74
CA SER A 39 -4.97 -12.14 2.15
C SER A 39 -4.43 -12.93 0.97
N LEU A 40 -5.19 -13.00 -0.15
CA LEU A 40 -4.73 -13.65 -1.38
C LEU A 40 -3.52 -12.94 -2.01
N GLY A 41 -3.43 -11.62 -1.90
CA GLY A 41 -2.27 -10.85 -2.36
C GLY A 41 -1.03 -11.06 -1.49
N GLU A 42 -1.22 -11.17 -0.17
CA GLU A 42 -0.17 -11.50 0.79
C GLU A 42 0.35 -12.93 0.54
N ASP A 43 -0.56 -13.90 0.34
CA ASP A 43 -0.24 -15.28 -0.03
C ASP A 43 0.53 -15.36 -1.35
N HIS A 44 0.07 -14.64 -2.38
CA HIS A 44 0.76 -14.58 -3.67
C HIS A 44 2.20 -14.07 -3.50
N THR A 45 2.38 -12.95 -2.78
CA THR A 45 3.71 -12.35 -2.54
C THR A 45 4.62 -13.31 -1.78
N ARG A 46 4.09 -13.98 -0.77
CA ARG A 46 4.81 -15.01 0.01
C ARG A 46 5.25 -16.17 -0.88
N MET A 47 4.35 -16.72 -1.69
CA MET A 47 4.63 -17.84 -2.58
C MET A 47 5.68 -17.48 -3.64
N VAL A 48 5.58 -16.31 -4.26
CA VAL A 48 6.59 -15.82 -5.22
C VAL A 48 7.96 -15.68 -4.55
N SER A 49 8.01 -15.10 -3.35
CA SER A 49 9.26 -14.94 -2.60
C SER A 49 9.90 -16.30 -2.27
N GLN A 50 9.10 -17.29 -1.84
CA GLN A 50 9.59 -18.65 -1.59
C GLN A 50 10.10 -19.33 -2.86
N LEU A 51 9.38 -19.15 -3.97
CA LEU A 51 9.77 -19.68 -5.27
C LEU A 51 11.09 -19.07 -5.76
N HIS A 52 11.31 -17.77 -5.57
CA HIS A 52 12.59 -17.12 -5.88
C HIS A 52 13.76 -17.71 -5.08
N GLN A 53 13.57 -18.01 -3.79
CA GLN A 53 14.61 -18.64 -2.97
C GLN A 53 14.98 -20.03 -3.52
N LEU A 54 13.99 -20.87 -3.86
CA LEU A 54 14.25 -22.19 -4.43
C LEU A 54 14.92 -22.12 -5.82
N LEU A 55 14.54 -21.14 -6.64
CA LEU A 55 15.12 -20.97 -7.97
C LEU A 55 16.58 -20.50 -7.91
N LEU A 56 16.98 -19.72 -6.90
CA LEU A 56 18.37 -19.32 -6.69
C LEU A 56 19.28 -20.52 -6.38
N GLU A 57 18.77 -21.51 -5.64
CA GLU A 57 19.53 -22.73 -5.33
C GLU A 57 19.58 -23.71 -6.52
N LEU A 58 18.66 -23.59 -7.47
CA LEU A 58 18.54 -24.48 -8.64
C LEU A 58 19.21 -23.94 -9.90
N ILE A 59 19.28 -22.62 -10.07
CA ILE A 59 19.75 -21.95 -11.29
C ILE A 59 20.83 -20.92 -10.94
N PRO A 60 22.06 -21.06 -11.46
CA PRO A 60 23.08 -20.02 -11.29
C PRO A 60 22.61 -18.75 -12.02
N GLY A 61 22.48 -17.64 -11.29
CA GLY A 61 21.91 -16.39 -11.80
C GLY A 61 20.44 -16.14 -11.44
N GLY A 62 19.75 -17.13 -10.86
CA GLY A 62 18.39 -16.98 -10.35
C GLY A 62 17.34 -16.73 -11.43
N ALA A 63 16.19 -16.22 -10.99
CA ALA A 63 15.06 -15.90 -11.87
C ALA A 63 14.81 -14.39 -11.97
N MET A 64 14.03 -13.99 -12.96
CA MET A 64 13.62 -12.60 -13.16
C MET A 64 12.83 -12.07 -11.95
N LYS A 65 12.94 -10.76 -11.69
CA LYS A 65 12.25 -10.10 -10.56
C LYS A 65 10.72 -10.17 -10.70
N SER A 66 10.20 -9.96 -11.91
CA SER A 66 8.79 -10.15 -12.24
C SER A 66 8.56 -11.58 -12.73
N LEU A 67 8.10 -12.44 -11.83
CA LEU A 67 7.92 -13.86 -12.10
C LEU A 67 6.43 -14.22 -12.09
N SER A 68 5.88 -14.58 -13.23
CA SER A 68 4.56 -15.20 -13.30
C SER A 68 4.64 -16.72 -13.10
N ALA A 69 3.55 -17.36 -12.68
CA ALA A 69 3.50 -18.81 -12.54
C ALA A 69 3.83 -19.54 -13.86
N ALA A 70 3.35 -19.02 -15.00
CA ALA A 70 3.66 -19.55 -16.31
C ALA A 70 5.16 -19.43 -16.66
N GLN A 71 5.77 -18.27 -16.39
CA GLN A 71 7.21 -18.07 -16.58
C GLN A 71 8.02 -19.00 -15.67
N ALA A 72 7.62 -19.13 -14.41
CA ALA A 72 8.25 -20.03 -13.46
C ALA A 72 8.20 -21.49 -13.92
N LYS A 73 7.07 -21.92 -14.50
CA LYS A 73 6.90 -23.26 -15.05
C LYS A 73 7.85 -23.52 -16.21
N VAL A 74 7.98 -22.56 -17.13
CA VAL A 74 8.93 -22.64 -18.26
C VAL A 74 10.37 -22.70 -17.74
N LEU A 75 10.73 -21.86 -16.77
CA LEU A 75 12.07 -21.87 -16.17
C LEU A 75 12.35 -23.19 -15.46
N LEU A 76 11.42 -23.72 -14.66
CA LEU A 76 11.61 -24.99 -13.97
C LEU A 76 11.69 -26.19 -14.94
N ALA A 77 11.13 -26.05 -16.13
CA ALA A 77 11.22 -27.06 -17.18
C ALA A 77 12.63 -27.20 -17.76
N THR A 78 13.50 -26.19 -17.68
CA THR A 78 14.89 -26.27 -18.14
C THR A 78 15.83 -26.95 -17.14
N VAL A 79 15.45 -26.97 -15.86
CA VAL A 79 16.30 -27.50 -14.78
C VAL A 79 16.12 -29.01 -14.61
N ARG A 80 17.22 -29.78 -14.66
CA ARG A 80 17.23 -31.24 -14.45
C ARG A 80 18.31 -31.63 -13.43
N PRO A 81 18.03 -31.50 -12.12
CA PRO A 81 18.98 -31.84 -11.08
C PRO A 81 19.16 -33.36 -10.99
N ARG A 82 20.40 -33.79 -10.79
CA ARG A 82 20.76 -35.23 -10.68
C ARG A 82 20.74 -35.70 -9.23
N ASP A 83 21.05 -34.81 -8.30
CA ASP A 83 21.12 -35.04 -6.86
C ASP A 83 19.73 -35.13 -6.21
N ALA A 84 19.65 -35.80 -5.07
CA ALA A 84 18.40 -35.99 -4.34
C ALA A 84 17.82 -34.66 -3.82
N VAL A 85 18.67 -33.75 -3.37
CA VAL A 85 18.26 -32.45 -2.82
C VAL A 85 17.69 -31.56 -3.92
N GLY A 86 18.37 -31.44 -5.06
CA GLY A 86 17.88 -30.71 -6.22
C GLY A 86 16.56 -31.27 -6.76
N LYS A 87 16.40 -32.60 -6.79
CA LYS A 87 15.10 -33.22 -7.14
C LYS A 87 13.99 -32.84 -6.16
N ALA A 88 14.26 -32.81 -4.86
CA ALA A 88 13.30 -32.39 -3.85
C ALA A 88 12.93 -30.90 -4.01
N ARG A 89 13.91 -30.02 -4.18
CA ARG A 89 13.69 -28.57 -4.44
C ARG A 89 12.83 -28.35 -5.68
N ARG A 90 13.14 -29.04 -6.78
CA ARG A 90 12.36 -28.96 -8.02
C ARG A 90 10.92 -29.43 -7.83
N ARG A 91 10.69 -30.49 -7.04
CA ARG A 91 9.34 -30.96 -6.70
C ARG A 91 8.55 -29.89 -5.93
N VAL A 92 9.14 -29.35 -4.86
CA VAL A 92 8.49 -28.29 -4.04
C VAL A 92 8.23 -27.03 -4.87
N ALA A 93 9.17 -26.63 -5.73
CA ALA A 93 8.98 -25.51 -6.64
C ALA A 93 7.80 -25.75 -7.60
N ALA A 94 7.62 -26.97 -8.11
CA ALA A 94 6.48 -27.31 -8.98
C ALA A 94 5.14 -27.27 -8.23
N GLU A 95 5.10 -27.72 -6.98
CA GLU A 95 3.92 -27.62 -6.10
C GLU A 95 3.54 -26.16 -5.85
N LEU A 96 4.52 -25.32 -5.48
CA LEU A 96 4.33 -23.88 -5.27
C LEU A 96 3.83 -23.15 -6.53
N ILE A 97 4.28 -23.54 -7.73
CA ILE A 97 3.77 -22.98 -8.98
C ILE A 97 2.28 -23.31 -9.15
N GLY A 98 1.87 -24.55 -8.86
CA GLY A 98 0.46 -24.94 -8.90
C GLY A 98 -0.39 -24.18 -7.90
N ASP A 99 0.12 -23.94 -6.69
CA ASP A 99 -0.57 -23.12 -5.67
C ASP A 99 -0.66 -21.65 -6.09
N LEU A 100 0.39 -21.11 -6.69
CA LEU A 100 0.41 -19.75 -7.20
C LEU A 100 -0.65 -19.54 -8.29
N GLU A 101 -0.81 -20.49 -9.22
CA GLU A 101 -1.87 -20.45 -10.24
C GLU A 101 -3.28 -20.45 -9.61
N ARG A 102 -3.47 -21.25 -8.55
CA ARG A 102 -4.74 -21.30 -7.80
C ARG A 102 -5.04 -19.98 -7.09
N VAL A 103 -4.06 -19.41 -6.39
CA VAL A 103 -4.20 -18.12 -5.70
C VAL A 103 -4.48 -17.01 -6.68
N TYR A 104 -3.77 -16.97 -7.82
CA TYR A 104 -3.98 -15.97 -8.85
C TYR A 104 -5.40 -16.03 -9.45
N ARG A 105 -5.92 -17.24 -9.69
CA ARG A 105 -7.30 -17.42 -10.16
C ARG A 105 -8.32 -16.93 -9.13
N ARG A 106 -8.18 -17.35 -7.87
CA ARG A 106 -9.04 -16.89 -6.77
C ARG A 106 -9.00 -15.38 -6.58
N SER A 107 -7.83 -14.77 -6.78
CA SER A 107 -7.67 -13.33 -6.74
C SER A 107 -8.50 -12.63 -7.82
N LYS A 108 -8.50 -13.16 -9.05
CA LYS A 108 -9.33 -12.64 -10.15
C LYS A 108 -10.82 -12.81 -9.89
N ASP A 109 -11.21 -13.95 -9.33
CA ASP A 109 -12.62 -14.21 -9.02
C ASP A 109 -13.11 -13.26 -7.91
N ALA A 110 -12.30 -13.07 -6.87
CA ALA A 110 -12.58 -12.08 -5.82
C ALA A 110 -12.60 -10.63 -6.35
N ASP A 111 -11.75 -10.28 -7.33
CA ASP A 111 -11.79 -8.96 -7.96
C ASP A 111 -13.11 -8.72 -8.73
N LYS A 112 -13.65 -9.76 -9.38
CA LYS A 112 -14.96 -9.67 -10.06
C LYS A 112 -16.09 -9.48 -9.06
N GLU A 113 -16.13 -10.32 -8.03
CA GLU A 113 -17.15 -10.25 -6.97
C GLU A 113 -17.14 -8.88 -6.26
N LEU A 114 -15.96 -8.35 -5.97
CA LEU A 114 -15.82 -7.00 -5.41
C LEU A 114 -16.30 -5.91 -6.37
N THR A 115 -16.04 -6.05 -7.67
CA THR A 115 -16.49 -5.07 -8.67
C THR A 115 -18.01 -5.02 -8.75
N GLU A 116 -18.67 -6.17 -8.75
CA GLU A 116 -20.14 -6.28 -8.76
C GLU A 116 -20.76 -5.68 -7.49
N LEU A 117 -20.20 -5.98 -6.32
CA LEU A 117 -20.69 -5.42 -5.06
C LEU A 117 -20.49 -3.92 -4.96
N VAL A 118 -19.32 -3.39 -5.38
CA VAL A 118 -19.07 -1.95 -5.39
C VAL A 118 -20.02 -1.23 -6.35
N ALA A 119 -20.30 -1.81 -7.52
CA ALA A 119 -21.26 -1.26 -8.47
C ALA A 119 -22.67 -1.18 -7.85
N SER A 120 -23.08 -2.21 -7.09
CA SER A 120 -24.39 -2.23 -6.42
C SER A 120 -24.57 -1.15 -5.33
N THR A 121 -23.47 -0.62 -4.79
CA THR A 121 -23.51 0.47 -3.80
C THR A 121 -23.79 1.85 -4.44
N GLY A 122 -23.69 1.97 -5.77
CA GLY A 122 -23.98 3.22 -6.48
C GLY A 122 -22.96 4.34 -6.25
N THR A 123 -21.73 4.00 -5.84
CA THR A 123 -20.70 4.97 -5.48
C THR A 123 -20.00 5.54 -6.71
N THR A 124 -19.70 6.84 -6.69
CA THR A 124 -18.89 7.52 -7.73
C THR A 124 -17.38 7.40 -7.50
N LEU A 125 -16.95 6.67 -6.45
CA LEU A 125 -15.53 6.49 -6.12
C LEU A 125 -14.75 5.72 -7.21
N MET A 126 -15.44 4.91 -8.01
CA MET A 126 -14.86 4.21 -9.15
C MET A 126 -14.49 5.15 -10.32
N ASP A 127 -15.04 6.37 -10.36
CA ASP A 127 -14.75 7.36 -11.39
C ASP A 127 -13.42 8.08 -11.14
N LEU A 128 -12.84 7.92 -9.93
CA LEU A 128 -11.58 8.54 -9.56
C LEU A 128 -10.40 7.81 -10.20
N HIS A 129 -9.56 8.55 -10.92
CA HIS A 129 -8.36 8.02 -11.56
C HIS A 129 -7.40 7.38 -10.55
N GLY A 130 -6.97 6.15 -10.84
CA GLY A 130 -5.99 5.41 -10.04
C GLY A 130 -6.58 4.61 -8.87
N ILE A 131 -7.90 4.61 -8.69
CA ILE A 131 -8.56 3.78 -7.67
C ILE A 131 -9.25 2.59 -8.35
N GLY A 132 -8.91 1.38 -7.93
CA GLY A 132 -9.54 0.14 -8.37
C GLY A 132 -10.64 -0.35 -7.40
N PRO A 133 -11.39 -1.41 -7.76
CA PRO A 133 -12.51 -1.93 -6.98
C PRO A 133 -12.11 -2.33 -5.56
N SER A 134 -10.94 -2.96 -5.37
CA SER A 134 -10.43 -3.31 -4.04
C SER A 134 -10.14 -2.06 -3.19
N GLY A 135 -9.67 -0.98 -3.81
CA GLY A 135 -9.41 0.30 -3.14
C GLY A 135 -10.69 1.01 -2.74
N VAL A 136 -11.68 1.07 -3.64
CA VAL A 136 -13.01 1.61 -3.34
C VAL A 136 -13.68 0.82 -2.22
N ALA A 137 -13.72 -0.50 -2.34
CA ALA A 137 -14.32 -1.36 -1.32
C ALA A 137 -13.62 -1.18 0.05
N ARG A 138 -12.29 -1.03 0.06
CA ARG A 138 -11.55 -0.73 1.29
C ARG A 138 -11.94 0.61 1.91
N LEU A 139 -12.08 1.65 1.10
CA LEU A 139 -12.51 2.97 1.56
C LEU A 139 -13.93 2.91 2.14
N LEU A 140 -14.86 2.23 1.46
CA LEU A 140 -16.23 2.06 1.95
C LEU A 140 -16.28 1.32 3.28
N VAL A 141 -15.47 0.27 3.46
CA VAL A 141 -15.42 -0.48 4.72
C VAL A 141 -14.75 0.30 5.85
N GLU A 142 -13.70 1.08 5.56
CA GLU A 142 -12.91 1.75 6.58
C GLU A 142 -13.50 3.10 6.99
N VAL A 143 -14.10 3.83 6.04
CA VAL A 143 -14.81 5.10 6.28
C VAL A 143 -16.25 4.84 6.68
N SER A 144 -16.92 3.85 6.07
CA SER A 144 -18.36 3.63 6.18
C SER A 144 -19.11 4.92 5.83
N ASP A 145 -19.80 5.55 6.78
CA ASP A 145 -20.52 6.80 6.56
C ASP A 145 -19.61 8.03 6.72
N ILE A 146 -19.42 8.77 5.62
CA ILE A 146 -18.63 10.02 5.62
C ILE A 146 -19.25 11.11 6.50
N THR A 147 -20.57 11.10 6.72
CA THR A 147 -21.26 12.10 7.55
C THR A 147 -20.92 11.97 9.04
N ARG A 148 -20.23 10.90 9.44
CA ARG A 148 -19.60 10.78 10.77
C ARG A 148 -18.58 11.89 11.02
N PHE A 149 -17.94 12.43 9.97
CA PHE A 149 -16.97 13.50 10.10
C PHE A 149 -17.67 14.86 9.99
N PRO A 150 -17.61 15.72 11.03
CA PRO A 150 -18.30 17.01 11.00
C PRO A 150 -17.80 17.97 9.92
N ASN A 151 -16.51 17.88 9.56
CA ASN A 151 -15.91 18.69 8.50
C ASN A 151 -14.71 17.98 7.86
N ARG A 152 -14.21 18.59 6.78
CA ARG A 152 -13.07 18.08 5.98
C ARG A 152 -11.77 17.99 6.80
N ALA A 153 -11.56 18.91 7.75
CA ALA A 153 -10.37 18.93 8.60
C ALA A 153 -10.36 17.76 9.59
N HIS A 154 -11.52 17.34 10.13
CA HIS A 154 -11.63 16.13 10.93
C HIS A 154 -11.32 14.87 10.13
N PHE A 155 -11.80 14.80 8.88
CA PHE A 155 -11.45 13.68 8.01
C PHE A 155 -9.95 13.67 7.68
N ALA A 156 -9.35 14.83 7.38
CA ALA A 156 -7.92 14.95 7.13
C ALA A 156 -7.07 14.58 8.36
N SER A 157 -7.52 14.95 9.56
CA SER A 157 -6.85 14.55 10.80
C SER A 157 -6.96 13.06 11.05
N TRP A 158 -8.12 12.46 10.78
CA TRP A 158 -8.36 11.03 10.96
C TRP A 158 -7.58 10.16 9.97
N ASN A 159 -7.53 10.55 8.68
CA ASN A 159 -6.85 9.78 7.64
C ASN A 159 -5.32 10.04 7.58
N GLY A 160 -4.80 10.94 8.41
CA GLY A 160 -3.37 11.26 8.49
C GLY A 160 -2.89 12.32 7.50
N THR A 161 -3.79 12.97 6.75
CA THR A 161 -3.44 13.98 5.73
C THR A 161 -3.48 15.42 6.23
N ALA A 162 -3.87 15.66 7.48
CA ALA A 162 -3.83 16.98 8.10
C ALA A 162 -2.39 17.49 8.20
N PRO A 163 -2.10 18.71 7.70
CA PRO A 163 -0.82 19.36 7.93
C PRO A 163 -0.65 19.64 9.43
N ILE A 164 0.48 19.22 10.00
CA ILE A 164 0.91 19.59 11.36
C ILE A 164 2.15 20.46 11.24
N ASP A 165 2.19 21.53 12.03
CA ASP A 165 3.38 22.37 12.15
C ASP A 165 4.57 21.55 12.67
N ALA A 166 5.68 21.64 11.94
CA ALA A 166 6.93 20.97 12.22
C ALA A 166 8.03 21.96 12.65
N SER A 167 7.64 23.16 13.07
CA SER A 167 8.54 24.24 13.46
C SER A 167 8.00 25.00 14.65
N SER A 168 8.89 25.41 15.57
CA SER A 168 8.59 26.29 16.70
C SER A 168 9.12 27.71 16.50
N GLY A 169 9.54 28.09 15.28
CA GLY A 169 10.14 29.39 14.95
C GLY A 169 9.69 29.96 13.61
N GLU A 170 10.38 30.98 13.12
CA GLU A 170 10.03 31.81 11.93
C GLU A 170 10.00 31.07 10.58
N GLN A 171 10.39 29.78 10.54
CA GLN A 171 10.27 28.94 9.36
C GLN A 171 8.95 28.15 9.39
N VAL A 172 8.07 28.40 8.44
CA VAL A 172 6.84 27.60 8.25
C VAL A 172 7.21 26.30 7.54
N ARG A 173 7.27 25.20 8.29
CA ARG A 173 7.41 23.83 7.75
C ARG A 173 6.25 23.00 8.27
N HIS A 174 5.57 22.29 7.38
CA HIS A 174 4.52 21.35 7.75
C HIS A 174 4.99 19.92 7.50
N ARG A 175 4.57 19.00 8.36
CA ARG A 175 4.67 17.56 8.16
C ARG A 175 3.29 16.93 8.15
N LEU A 176 3.15 15.78 7.51
CA LEU A 176 1.93 14.99 7.63
C LEU A 176 1.81 14.44 9.05
N SER A 177 0.58 14.37 9.56
CA SER A 177 0.28 13.62 10.77
C SER A 177 0.52 12.13 10.51
N VAL A 178 1.55 11.53 11.11
CA VAL A 178 1.73 10.07 11.06
C VAL A 178 0.54 9.45 11.83
N PRO A 179 -0.33 8.65 11.19
CA PRO A 179 -1.58 8.28 11.83
C PRO A 179 -1.33 7.23 12.91
N GLY A 180 -1.82 7.52 14.12
CA GLY A 180 -2.35 6.49 14.99
C GLY A 180 -3.70 6.04 14.43
N THR A 181 -3.89 4.73 14.24
CA THR A 181 -5.16 4.02 13.93
C THR A 181 -5.72 3.94 12.50
N GLY A 182 -5.31 4.75 11.52
CA GLY A 182 -5.74 4.58 10.11
C GLY A 182 -4.91 3.50 9.37
N ARG A 183 -5.50 2.36 9.02
CA ARG A 183 -4.77 1.24 8.36
C ARG A 183 -4.68 1.46 6.84
N SER A 184 -5.48 2.37 6.28
CA SER A 184 -5.54 2.71 4.87
C SER A 184 -4.23 3.29 4.31
N THR A 185 -3.46 4.05 5.10
CA THR A 185 -2.23 4.70 4.64
C THR A 185 -1.02 3.77 4.54
N GLY A 186 -1.06 2.58 5.15
CA GLY A 186 0.06 1.62 5.10
C GLY A 186 0.18 0.84 3.79
N CYS A 187 -0.89 0.77 2.99
CA CYS A 187 -0.91 -0.04 1.77
C CYS A 187 -0.52 0.73 0.51
N CYS A 188 -0.57 2.07 0.51
CA CYS A 188 -0.22 2.88 -0.65
C CYS A 188 1.29 3.12 -0.81
N THR A 189 2.10 2.76 0.18
CA THR A 189 3.56 3.00 0.19
C THR A 189 4.40 1.73 0.06
N SER A 190 3.78 0.55 0.02
CA SER A 190 4.49 -0.75 0.06
C SER A 190 4.37 -1.57 -1.23
N TRP A 191 4.54 -0.95 -2.41
CA TRP A 191 5.09 -1.63 -3.60
C TRP A 191 5.51 -0.64 -4.71
N PRO A 192 6.49 -0.99 -5.56
CA PRO A 192 7.43 -0.02 -6.13
C PRO A 192 6.80 0.82 -7.25
N PRO A 193 7.25 2.08 -7.45
CA PRO A 193 6.78 2.87 -8.56
C PRO A 193 7.36 2.28 -9.85
N SER A 194 6.53 1.57 -10.61
CA SER A 194 6.77 1.36 -12.03
C SER A 194 6.73 2.73 -12.72
N SER A 195 7.91 3.25 -13.04
CA SER A 195 8.21 4.18 -14.13
C SER A 195 7.01 4.91 -14.77
N CYS A 196 6.62 6.05 -14.21
CA CYS A 196 5.96 7.14 -14.93
C CYS A 196 6.30 8.45 -14.22
N ALA A 197 7.59 8.80 -14.20
CA ALA A 197 8.01 10.17 -13.94
C ALA A 197 7.93 10.91 -15.29
N ILE A 198 6.85 11.65 -15.51
CA ILE A 198 6.88 12.74 -16.49
C ILE A 198 7.64 13.88 -15.79
N PRO A 199 8.85 14.26 -16.24
CA PRO A 199 9.53 15.40 -15.64
C PRO A 199 8.70 16.66 -15.90
N PRO A 200 8.47 17.53 -14.90
CA PRO A 200 7.83 18.81 -15.13
C PRO A 200 8.72 19.67 -16.05
N LYS A 201 8.05 20.34 -16.99
CA LYS A 201 8.64 21.23 -17.99
C LYS A 201 9.36 22.39 -17.28
N ASP A 202 10.66 22.55 -17.56
CA ASP A 202 11.51 23.58 -16.96
C ASP A 202 10.94 25.00 -17.16
N ALA A 203 10.89 25.77 -16.07
CA ALA A 203 10.70 27.22 -16.06
C ALA A 203 11.94 27.86 -15.38
N PRO A 204 12.35 29.07 -15.80
CA PRO A 204 13.76 29.47 -15.82
C PRO A 204 14.35 29.79 -14.43
N THR A 205 15.56 29.29 -14.22
CA THR A 205 16.44 29.57 -13.08
C THR A 205 16.73 31.07 -12.95
N SER A 206 16.19 31.68 -11.89
CA SER A 206 16.65 32.99 -11.42
C SER A 206 18.09 32.90 -10.92
N THR A 207 19.01 33.50 -11.68
CA THR A 207 20.44 33.66 -11.35
C THR A 207 20.67 34.28 -9.98
N ALA A 208 21.49 33.61 -9.16
CA ALA A 208 22.04 34.13 -7.91
C ALA A 208 22.94 35.35 -8.17
N ARG A 209 22.70 36.44 -7.44
CA ARG A 209 23.57 37.64 -7.44
C ARG A 209 24.92 37.29 -6.81
N ARG A 210 26.01 37.59 -7.52
CA ARG A 210 27.38 37.58 -6.99
C ARG A 210 27.52 38.58 -5.82
N PRO A 211 28.22 38.23 -4.71
CA PRO A 211 28.65 39.23 -3.74
C PRO A 211 29.78 40.11 -4.32
N PRO A 212 29.85 41.42 -3.98
CA PRO A 212 30.91 42.29 -4.45
C PRO A 212 32.28 41.97 -3.81
N ALA A 213 33.34 42.19 -4.59
CA ALA A 213 34.72 41.82 -4.26
C ALA A 213 35.29 42.57 -3.05
N ARG A 214 35.99 41.84 -2.17
CA ARG A 214 36.81 42.40 -1.08
C ARG A 214 38.11 43.01 -1.64
N HIS A 215 38.50 44.16 -1.11
CA HIS A 215 39.68 44.93 -1.54
C HIS A 215 40.98 44.21 -1.15
N ARG A 216 41.96 44.25 -2.05
CA ARG A 216 43.28 43.59 -1.94
C ARG A 216 44.21 44.41 -1.05
N TRP A 217 44.64 43.86 0.09
CA TRP A 217 45.72 44.44 0.91
C TRP A 217 47.07 44.32 0.18
N LYS A 218 47.86 45.41 0.17
CA LYS A 218 49.23 45.43 -0.39
C LYS A 218 50.24 44.87 0.62
N ARG A 219 51.22 44.12 0.12
CA ARG A 219 52.42 43.69 0.87
C ARG A 219 53.44 44.83 0.89
N CYS A 220 54.03 45.09 2.06
CA CYS A 220 55.27 45.87 2.14
C CYS A 220 56.45 45.01 1.65
N THR A 221 57.44 45.66 1.03
CA THR A 221 58.73 45.11 0.58
C THR A 221 59.86 45.91 1.23
N PRO A 222 61.09 45.41 1.11
CA PRO A 222 61.74 44.38 1.93
C PRO A 222 62.16 44.90 3.30
#